data_AF-A0A957H8W5-F1
#
_entry.id   AF-A0A957H8W5-F1
#
_cell.length_a   1.000
_cell.length_b   1.000
_cell.length_c   1.000
_cell.angle_alpha   90.00
_cell.angle_beta   90.00
_cell.angle_gamma   90.00
#
_symmetry.space_group_name_H-M   'P 1'
#
loop_
_entity.id
_entity.type
_entity.pdbx_description
1 polymer ?
#
loop_
_entity_poly.entity_id
_entity_poly.type
_entity_poly.pdbx_seq_one_letter_code
_entity_poly.pdbx_strand_id
1 'polypeptide(L)' 'VTGSVHCALLPFWAERLGRTELRAFQASARGGLLHLRLAGDRARLGGQEVTVLRGELVV' A
#
# COMPACT_ATOMS: atom_id res chain seq x y z
N VAL A 1 -3.33 -3.64 7.00
CA VAL A 1 -2.52 -2.90 6.01
C VAL A 1 -1.81 -1.75 6.69
N THR A 2 -0.52 -1.55 6.42
CA THR A 2 0.35 -0.55 7.03
C THR A 2 1.08 0.21 5.92
N GLY A 3 0.45 1.26 5.40
CA GLY A 3 0.94 1.97 4.20
C GLY A 3 2.35 2.56 4.34
N SER A 4 2.66 3.16 5.49
CA SER A 4 3.99 3.76 5.75
C SER A 4 5.13 2.76 5.63
N VAL A 5 4.94 1.51 6.08
CA VAL A 5 5.93 0.44 5.93
C VAL A 5 6.18 0.12 4.46
N HIS A 6 5.14 0.13 3.62
CA HIS A 6 5.30 -0.08 2.19
C HIS A 6 6.04 1.06 1.49
N CYS A 7 5.99 2.30 1.99
CA CYS A 7 6.84 3.39 1.48
C CYS A 7 8.33 3.09 1.70
N ALA A 8 8.69 2.55 2.87
CA ALA A 8 10.08 2.20 3.19
C ALA A 8 10.56 0.93 2.45
N LEU A 9 9.69 -0.07 2.28
CA LEU A 9 10.05 -1.34 1.66
C LEU A 9 10.07 -1.29 0.13
N LEU A 10 9.37 -0.35 -0.50
CA LEU A 10 9.25 -0.28 -1.95
C LEU A 10 10.62 -0.08 -2.65
N PRO A 11 11.49 0.88 -2.27
CA PRO A 11 12.81 1.01 -2.89
C PRO A 11 13.65 -0.26 -2.75
N PHE A 12 13.65 -0.86 -1.55
CA PHE A 12 14.40 -2.09 -1.26
C PHE A 12 14.02 -3.25 -2.17
N TRP A 13 12.72 -3.48 -2.37
CA TRP A 13 12.25 -4.56 -3.26
C TRP A 13 12.34 -4.18 -4.73
N ALA A 14 12.18 -2.90 -5.08
CA ALA A 14 12.28 -2.45 -6.47
C ALA A 14 13.68 -2.67 -7.04
N GLU A 15 14.71 -2.38 -6.24
CA GLU A 15 16.11 -2.66 -6.57
C GLU A 15 16.34 -4.17 -6.76
N ARG A 16 15.94 -4.98 -5.78
CA ARG A 16 16.18 -6.44 -5.79
C ARG A 16 15.43 -7.19 -6.88
N LEU A 17 14.24 -6.72 -7.25
CA LEU A 17 13.40 -7.34 -8.26
C LEU A 17 13.60 -6.73 -9.64
N GLY A 18 14.36 -5.62 -9.76
CA GLY A 18 14.56 -4.89 -11.01
C GLY A 18 13.26 -4.29 -11.57
N ARG A 19 12.31 -3.91 -10.70
CA ARG A 19 10.97 -3.44 -11.11
C ARG A 19 10.50 -2.28 -10.26
N THR A 20 10.03 -1.22 -10.90
CA THR A 20 9.48 -0.04 -10.21
C THR A 20 8.00 -0.16 -9.87
N GLU A 21 7.31 -1.16 -10.41
CA GLU A 21 5.91 -1.46 -10.12
C GLU A 21 5.80 -2.83 -9.46
N LEU A 22 5.23 -2.87 -8.26
CA LEU A 22 5.12 -4.06 -7.44
C LEU A 22 3.69 -4.26 -6.94
N ARG A 23 3.33 -5.52 -6.74
CA ARG A 23 2.16 -5.91 -5.94
C ARG A 23 2.65 -6.42 -4.60
N ALA A 24 2.11 -5.86 -3.52
CA ALA A 24 2.42 -6.30 -2.16
C ALA A 24 1.19 -6.92 -1.51
N PHE A 25 1.42 -7.93 -0.68
CA PHE A 25 0.40 -8.53 0.16
C PHE A 25 0.85 -8.44 1.62
N GLN A 26 0.06 -7.77 2.46
CA GLN A 26 0.29 -7.76 3.89
C GLN A 26 -0.33 -9.00 4.52
N ALA A 27 0.51 -9.98 4.85
CA ALA A 27 0.15 -11.27 5.44
C ALA A 27 -0.26 -11.15 6.93
N SER A 28 -1.30 -10.36 7.21
CA SER A 28 -2.01 -10.34 8.49
C SER A 28 -3.29 -11.19 8.41
N ALA A 29 -3.93 -11.51 9.53
CA ALA A 29 -5.19 -12.27 9.54
C ALA A 29 -6.30 -11.64 8.68
N ARG A 30 -6.33 -10.30 8.57
CA ARG A 30 -7.27 -9.56 7.70
C ARG A 30 -6.79 -9.41 6.25
N GLY A 31 -5.54 -9.74 5.98
CA GLY A 31 -4.90 -9.56 4.68
C GLY A 31 -4.79 -8.10 4.23
N GLY A 32 -4.39 -7.93 2.97
CA GLY A 32 -4.48 -6.67 2.25
C GLY A 32 -3.53 -6.60 1.07
N LEU A 33 -4.08 -6.36 -0.11
CA LEU A 33 -3.34 -6.20 -1.35
C LEU A 33 -3.07 -4.71 -1.61
N LEU A 34 -1.84 -4.38 -1.98
CA LEU A 34 -1.46 -3.04 -2.44
C LEU A 34 -0.80 -3.09 -3.81
N HIS A 35 -1.10 -2.08 -4.61
CA HIS A 35 -0.39 -1.71 -5.83
C HIS A 35 0.60 -0.60 -5.50
N LEU A 36 1.88 -0.84 -5.79
CA LEU A 36 2.97 0.07 -5.45
C LEU A 36 3.67 0.52 -6.73
N ARG A 37 4.01 1.81 -6.80
CA ARG A 37 4.87 2.36 -7.86
C ARG A 37 5.93 3.28 -7.26
N LEU A 38 7.20 2.98 -7.54
CA LEU A 38 8.33 3.85 -7.23
C LEU A 38 8.44 4.89 -8.35
N ALA A 39 8.22 6.16 -8.01
CA ALA A 39 8.23 7.29 -8.93
C ALA A 39 9.29 8.30 -8.48
N GLY A 40 10.56 8.02 -8.80
CA GLY A 40 11.69 8.79 -8.30
C GLY A 40 11.86 8.60 -6.80
N ASP A 41 11.81 9.70 -6.04
CA ASP A 41 11.88 9.74 -4.58
C ASP A 41 10.52 9.48 -3.88
N ARG A 42 9.45 9.27 -4.65
CA ARG A 42 8.10 9.05 -4.12
C ARG A 42 7.62 7.60 -4.28
N ALA A 43 6.97 7.10 -3.23
CA ALA A 43 6.17 5.88 -3.29
C ALA A 43 4.69 6.23 -3.53
N ARG A 44 4.10 5.69 -4.60
CA ARG A 44 2.65 5.74 -4.83
C ARG A 44 2.03 4.41 -4.40
N LEU A 45 1.02 4.49 -3.55
CA LEU A 45 0.30 3.34 -3.01
C LEU A 45 -1.15 3.41 -3.48
N GLY A 46 -1.68 2.29 -3.94
CA GLY A 46 -3.09 2.13 -4.27
C GLY A 46 -3.61 0.79 -3.75
N GLY A 47 -4.90 0.72 -3.49
CA GLY A 47 -5.58 -0.49 -3.03
C GLY A 47 -7.07 -0.35 -3.26
N GLN A 48 -7.80 -1.45 -3.14
CA GLN A 48 -9.25 -1.41 -3.12
C GLN A 48 -9.73 -0.96 -1.74
N GLU A 49 -10.77 -0.14 -1.72
CA GLU A 49 -11.40 0.36 -0.50
C GLU A 49 -12.84 -0.15 -0.43
N VAL A 50 -13.33 -0.35 0.79
CA VAL A 50 -14.71 -0.77 1.07
C VAL A 50 -15.25 0.07 2.21
N THR A 51 -16.36 0.78 1.98
CA THR A 51 -17.08 1.50 3.03
C THR A 51 -17.80 0.49 3.92
N VAL A 52 -17.34 0.35 5.16
CA VAL A 52 -17.95 -0.57 6.14
C VAL A 52 -19.11 0.10 6.89
N LEU A 53 -19.00 1.40 7.14
CA LEU A 53 -20.00 2.19 7.86
C LEU A 53 -20.00 3.62 7.33
N ARG A 54 -21.19 4.21 7.26
CA ARG A 54 -21.40 5.64 6.99
C ARG A 54 -22.36 6.19 8.04
N GLY A 55 -22.08 7.38 8.56
CA GLY A 55 -22.93 8.05 9.53
C GLY A 55 -22.62 9.54 9.63
N GLU A 56 -23.41 10.24 10.43
CA GLU A 56 -23.27 11.67 10.71
C GLU A 56 -22.95 11.87 12.19
N LEU A 57 -21.97 12.73 12.49
CA LEU A 57 -21.66 13.15 13.86
C LEU A 57 -22.45 14.42 14.16
N VAL A 58 -23.41 14.33 15.07
CA VAL A 58 -24.19 15.48 15.56
C VAL A 58 -23.61 15.92 16.90
N VAL A 59 -23.27 17.21 17.01
CA VAL A 59 -22.76 17.86 18.23
C VAL A 59 -23.79 18.77 18.85
#